data_AF-A0A9D6ULN5-F1
#
_entry.id   AF-A0A9D6ULN5-F1
#
_cell.length_a   1.000
_cell.length_b   1.000
_cell.length_c   1.000
_cell.angle_alpha   90.00
_cell.angle_beta   90.00
_cell.angle_gamma   90.00
#
_symmetry.space_group_name_H-M   'P 1'
#
loop_
_entity.id
_entity.type
_entity.pdbx_description
1 polymer ?
#
loop_
_entity_poly.entity_id
_entity_poly.type
_entity_poly.pdbx_seq_one_letter_code
_entity_poly.pdbx_strand_id
1 'polypeptide(L)'
;MPPGTARIERIHGSLITEDEIKHIVDFLKKQAGPVYEPFMSAPLPDENEEGSMEDERDEFYQRAVDLVTSTGQASISMIQRKMRIGYNRAARMIEMMEEDGIVSPPNAGKREVIYRRSL
;
A
#
# COMPACT_ATOMS: atom_id res chain seq x y z
N MET A 1 -10.51 28.80 30.21
CA MET A 1 -11.22 27.53 30.49
C MET A 1 -10.75 26.99 31.83
N PRO A 2 -11.62 26.40 32.67
CA PRO A 2 -11.22 25.86 33.98
C PRO A 2 -10.45 24.54 33.84
N PRO A 3 -9.59 24.17 34.81
CA PRO A 3 -8.87 22.90 34.81
C PRO A 3 -9.84 21.72 35.02
N GLY A 4 -9.80 20.69 34.15
CA GLY A 4 -10.60 19.47 34.29
C GLY A 4 -11.63 19.20 33.17
N THR A 5 -11.76 20.11 32.18
CA THR A 5 -12.74 20.00 31.09
C THR A 5 -12.19 19.43 29.77
N ALA A 6 -10.94 18.91 29.75
CA ALA A 6 -10.33 18.32 28.56
C ALA A 6 -10.77 16.87 28.31
N ARG A 7 -12.09 16.60 28.32
CA ARG A 7 -12.62 15.31 27.86
C ARG A 7 -12.69 15.34 26.34
N ILE A 8 -12.03 14.37 25.69
CA ILE A 8 -12.14 14.16 24.25
C ILE A 8 -13.57 13.68 23.96
N GLU A 9 -14.34 14.49 23.25
CA GLU A 9 -15.69 14.15 22.80
C GLU A 9 -15.64 13.64 21.36
N ARG A 10 -16.30 12.52 21.09
CA ARG A 10 -16.41 11.97 19.73
C ARG A 10 -17.55 12.67 19.00
N ILE A 11 -17.20 13.44 17.99
CA ILE A 11 -18.16 14.12 17.12
C ILE A 11 -18.45 13.21 15.91
N HIS A 12 -19.71 13.11 15.50
CA HIS A 12 -20.09 12.47 14.24
C HIS A 12 -19.96 13.47 13.10
N GLY A 13 -19.34 13.07 11.98
CA GLY A 13 -19.33 13.88 10.77
C GLY A 13 -20.72 14.00 10.16
N SER A 14 -20.96 15.06 9.39
CA SER A 14 -22.16 15.20 8.57
C SER A 14 -22.23 14.08 7.53
N LEU A 15 -23.39 13.45 7.39
CA LEU A 15 -23.67 12.61 6.23
C LEU A 15 -23.69 13.51 4.99
N ILE A 16 -22.87 13.18 4.00
CA ILE A 16 -22.87 13.82 2.70
C ILE A 16 -23.25 12.75 1.68
N THR A 17 -24.31 12.99 0.94
CA THR A 17 -24.81 12.12 -0.12
C THR A 17 -24.02 12.31 -1.41
N GLU A 18 -24.06 11.33 -2.31
CA GLU A 18 -23.40 11.43 -3.63
C GLU A 18 -23.91 12.62 -4.44
N ASP A 19 -25.21 12.91 -4.34
CA ASP A 19 -25.82 14.05 -5.03
C ASP A 19 -25.29 15.38 -4.49
N GLU A 20 -25.08 15.52 -3.18
CA GLU A 20 -24.48 16.72 -2.59
C GLU A 20 -23.03 16.91 -3.02
N ILE A 21 -22.24 15.82 -3.07
CA ILE A 21 -20.87 15.85 -3.58
C ILE A 21 -20.87 16.38 -5.02
N LYS A 22 -21.74 15.84 -5.87
CA LYS A 22 -21.83 16.23 -7.28
C LYS A 22 -22.19 17.71 -7.43
N HIS A 23 -23.18 18.20 -6.69
CA HIS A 23 -23.56 19.61 -6.70
C HIS A 23 -22.41 20.53 -6.27
N ILE A 24 -21.67 20.17 -5.23
CA ILE A 24 -20.52 20.94 -4.75
C ILE A 24 -19.41 20.97 -5.81
N VAL A 25 -19.09 19.82 -6.41
CA VAL A 25 -18.09 19.71 -7.47
C VAL A 25 -18.46 20.58 -8.68
N ASP A 26 -19.73 20.52 -9.12
CA ASP A 26 -20.20 21.31 -10.26
C ASP A 26 -20.21 22.81 -9.96
N PHE A 27 -20.49 23.20 -8.72
CA PHE A 27 -20.37 24.59 -8.28
C PHE A 27 -18.92 25.07 -8.31
N LEU A 28 -17.97 24.27 -7.80
CA LEU A 28 -16.54 24.61 -7.78
C LEU A 28 -15.96 24.72 -9.19
N LYS A 29 -16.33 23.82 -10.12
CA LYS A 29 -15.91 23.86 -11.52
C LYS A 29 -16.31 25.15 -12.24
N LYS A 30 -17.39 25.83 -11.81
CA LYS A 30 -17.83 27.10 -12.39
C LYS A 30 -16.99 28.30 -11.91
N GLN A 31 -16.29 28.18 -10.79
CA GLN A 31 -15.54 29.29 -10.20
C GLN A 31 -14.17 29.47 -10.83
N ALA A 32 -13.49 28.38 -11.19
CA ALA A 32 -12.18 28.42 -11.82
C ALA A 32 -11.94 27.17 -12.66
N GLY A 33 -11.15 27.34 -13.73
CA GLY A 33 -10.59 26.20 -14.47
C GLY A 33 -9.55 25.46 -13.62
N PRO A 34 -9.35 24.16 -13.86
CA PRO A 34 -8.34 23.40 -13.15
C PRO A 34 -6.94 23.94 -13.46
N VAL A 35 -6.17 24.23 -12.41
CA VAL A 35 -4.73 24.50 -12.52
C VAL A 35 -4.00 23.20 -12.26
N TYR A 36 -3.57 22.54 -13.34
CA TYR A 36 -2.74 21.37 -13.24
C TYR A 36 -1.30 21.83 -13.08
N GLU A 37 -0.76 21.69 -11.87
CA GLU A 37 0.68 21.76 -11.69
C GLU A 37 1.32 20.64 -12.52
N PRO A 38 2.41 20.91 -13.25
CA PRO A 38 3.20 19.86 -13.86
C PRO A 38 3.61 18.92 -12.74
N PHE A 39 2.99 17.74 -12.71
CA PHE A 39 3.35 16.71 -11.78
C PHE A 39 4.82 16.42 -12.03
N MET A 40 5.71 16.84 -11.11
CA MET A 40 7.07 16.34 -11.11
C MET A 40 6.90 14.84 -11.04
N SER A 41 7.23 14.17 -12.14
CA SER A 41 7.23 12.75 -12.32
C SER A 41 8.25 12.14 -11.36
N ALA A 42 7.92 12.08 -10.07
CA ALA A 42 8.20 10.87 -9.35
C ALA A 42 7.37 9.82 -10.09
N PRO A 43 7.99 8.78 -10.69
CA PRO A 43 7.25 7.73 -11.35
C PRO A 43 6.26 7.19 -10.30
N LEU A 44 4.99 7.50 -10.49
CA LEU A 44 3.93 6.68 -9.96
C LEU A 44 4.18 5.30 -10.60
N PRO A 45 4.26 4.22 -9.84
CA PRO A 45 4.30 2.90 -10.45
C PRO A 45 3.09 2.82 -11.37
N ASP A 46 3.35 2.61 -12.66
CA ASP A 46 2.36 2.64 -13.73
C ASP A 46 1.15 1.80 -13.32
N GLU A 47 -0.03 2.42 -13.23
CA GLU A 47 -1.28 1.67 -13.08
C GLU A 47 -1.66 0.95 -14.39
N ASN A 48 -0.84 1.09 -15.45
CA ASN A 48 -0.98 0.43 -16.75
C ASN A 48 -0.07 -0.80 -16.96
N GLU A 49 0.37 -1.49 -15.91
CA GLU A 49 0.88 -2.87 -16.06
C GLU A 49 -0.27 -3.90 -15.94
N GLU A 50 -1.35 -3.68 -16.68
CA GLU A 50 -2.20 -4.74 -17.20
C GLU A 50 -1.56 -5.28 -18.49
N GLY A 51 -0.43 -5.99 -18.42
CA GLY A 51 0.14 -6.57 -19.63
C GLY A 51 1.60 -7.04 -19.64
N SER A 52 1.99 -7.92 -18.71
CA SER A 52 2.77 -9.11 -19.08
C SER A 52 2.56 -10.18 -18.00
N MET A 53 1.55 -11.01 -18.24
CA MET A 53 1.58 -12.37 -17.71
C MET A 53 2.83 -13.04 -18.30
N GLU A 54 3.62 -13.69 -17.44
CA GLU A 54 4.87 -14.40 -17.76
C GLU A 54 6.13 -13.52 -17.96
N ASP A 55 7.19 -13.92 -17.25
CA ASP A 55 8.59 -13.80 -17.66
C ASP A 55 9.48 -12.61 -17.28
N GLU A 56 9.15 -11.87 -16.24
CA GLU A 56 10.22 -11.32 -15.39
C GLU A 56 9.90 -11.64 -13.94
N ARG A 57 10.73 -12.49 -13.31
CA ARG A 57 10.88 -12.51 -11.85
C ARG A 57 11.13 -11.07 -11.45
N ASP A 58 10.05 -10.40 -11.03
CA ASP A 58 9.91 -9.00 -10.67
C ASP A 58 11.27 -8.48 -10.19
N GLU A 59 11.85 -7.44 -10.80
CA GLU A 59 13.15 -6.86 -10.37
C GLU A 59 13.19 -6.53 -8.85
N PHE A 60 12.00 -6.47 -8.26
CA PHE A 60 11.73 -6.25 -6.86
C PHE A 60 11.65 -7.55 -6.01
N TYR A 61 11.39 -8.72 -6.60
CA TYR A 61 11.27 -10.00 -5.89
C TYR A 61 12.55 -10.34 -5.11
N GLN A 62 13.71 -10.32 -5.77
CA GLN A 62 14.97 -10.64 -5.10
C GLN A 62 15.26 -9.67 -3.94
N ARG A 63 14.96 -8.38 -4.13
CA ARG A 63 15.07 -7.36 -3.07
C ARG A 63 14.09 -7.63 -1.93
N ALA A 64 12.89 -8.12 -2.23
CA ALA A 64 11.90 -8.49 -1.22
C ALA A 64 12.36 -9.72 -0.43
N VAL A 65 12.98 -10.72 -1.09
CA VAL A 65 13.57 -11.89 -0.43
C VAL A 65 14.68 -11.46 0.53
N ASP A 66 15.60 -10.59 0.08
CA ASP A 66 16.69 -10.08 0.92
C ASP A 66 16.14 -9.30 2.13
N LEU A 67 15.08 -8.52 1.93
CA LEU A 67 14.41 -7.80 3.02
C LEU A 67 13.77 -8.77 4.03
N VAL A 68 13.04 -9.78 3.57
CA VAL A 68 12.34 -10.75 4.44
C VAL A 68 13.34 -11.62 5.20
N THR A 69 14.40 -12.09 4.54
CA THR A 69 15.45 -12.91 5.17
C THR A 69 16.29 -12.13 6.16
N SER A 70 16.60 -10.85 5.90
CA SER A 70 17.34 -9.99 6.83
C SER A 70 16.51 -9.54 8.04
N THR A 71 15.24 -9.23 7.85
CA THR A 71 14.35 -8.78 8.94
C THR A 71 13.76 -9.94 9.75
N GLY A 72 13.70 -11.14 9.18
CA GLY A 72 13.01 -12.29 9.77
C GLY A 72 11.49 -12.11 9.84
N GLN A 73 10.94 -11.12 9.12
CA GLN A 73 9.51 -10.81 9.11
C GLN A 73 8.96 -10.93 7.69
N ALA A 74 7.93 -11.75 7.51
CA ALA A 74 7.24 -11.92 6.24
C ALA A 74 5.80 -11.41 6.35
N SER A 75 5.57 -10.14 5.97
CA SER A 75 4.20 -9.59 5.89
C SER A 75 4.04 -8.63 4.72
N ILE A 76 2.85 -8.65 4.11
CA ILE A 76 2.50 -7.81 2.96
C ILE A 76 2.71 -6.32 3.29
N SER A 77 2.20 -5.87 4.44
CA SER A 77 2.30 -4.47 4.86
C SER A 77 3.74 -4.00 5.09
N MET A 78 4.65 -4.90 5.50
CA MET A 78 6.06 -4.57 5.63
C MET A 78 6.70 -4.30 4.27
N ILE A 79 6.46 -5.20 3.30
CA ILE A 79 7.01 -5.08 1.94
C ILE A 79 6.47 -3.81 1.28
N GLN A 80 5.16 -3.52 1.39
CA GLN A 80 4.55 -2.30 0.86
C GLN A 80 5.27 -1.04 1.36
N ARG A 81 5.49 -0.91 2.67
CA ARG A 81 6.12 0.29 3.26
C ARG A 81 7.60 0.41 2.91
N LYS A 82 8.34 -0.70 2.92
CA LYS A 82 9.79 -0.69 2.70
C LYS A 82 10.16 -0.53 1.23
N MET A 83 9.35 -1.07 0.33
CA MET A 83 9.61 -1.08 -1.10
C MET A 83 8.78 -0.06 -1.89
N ARG A 84 7.82 0.62 -1.22
CA ARG A 84 6.91 1.60 -1.84
C ARG A 84 6.13 1.02 -3.02
N ILE A 85 5.68 -0.23 -2.88
CA ILE A 85 4.87 -0.93 -3.89
C ILE A 85 3.41 -1.11 -3.45
N GLY A 86 2.52 -1.29 -4.42
CA GLY A 86 1.10 -1.55 -4.18
C GLY A 86 0.82 -2.88 -3.48
N TYR A 87 -0.39 -3.02 -2.92
CA TYR A 87 -0.82 -4.21 -2.17
C TYR A 87 -0.74 -5.49 -3.00
N ASN A 88 -1.29 -5.49 -4.22
CA ASN A 88 -1.35 -6.69 -5.08
C ASN A 88 0.04 -7.23 -5.42
N ARG A 89 0.99 -6.34 -5.73
CA ARG A 89 2.38 -6.72 -6.01
C ARG A 89 3.05 -7.32 -4.77
N ALA A 90 2.89 -6.69 -3.61
CA ALA A 90 3.42 -7.21 -2.35
C ALA A 90 2.79 -8.54 -1.92
N ALA A 91 1.50 -8.75 -2.18
CA ALA A 91 0.80 -10.00 -1.91
C ALA A 91 1.37 -11.13 -2.78
N ARG A 92 1.49 -10.90 -4.09
CA ARG A 92 2.08 -11.85 -5.05
C ARG A 92 3.51 -12.24 -4.67
N MET A 93 4.33 -11.27 -4.23
CA MET A 93 5.69 -11.55 -3.77
C MET A 93 5.72 -12.49 -2.56
N ILE A 94 4.78 -12.35 -1.61
CA ILE A 94 4.68 -13.25 -0.46
C ILE A 94 4.22 -14.65 -0.89
N GLU A 95 3.28 -14.76 -1.82
CA GLU A 95 2.81 -16.03 -2.37
C GLU A 95 3.94 -16.78 -3.09
N MET A 96 4.70 -16.08 -3.95
CA MET A 96 5.88 -16.66 -4.61
C MET A 96 6.95 -17.10 -3.59
N MET A 97 7.17 -16.34 -2.51
CA MET A 97 8.09 -16.76 -1.44
C MET A 97 7.61 -17.99 -0.67
N GLU A 98 6.31 -18.21 -0.59
CA GLU A 98 5.72 -19.42 -0.01
C GLU A 98 5.93 -20.62 -0.92
N GLU A 99 5.69 -20.45 -2.23
CA GLU A 99 5.96 -21.47 -3.26
C GLU A 99 7.45 -21.84 -3.35
N ASP A 100 8.34 -20.85 -3.26
CA ASP A 100 9.80 -21.04 -3.23
C ASP A 100 10.32 -21.59 -1.89
N GLY A 101 9.46 -21.76 -0.87
CA GLY A 101 9.81 -22.32 0.44
C GLY A 101 10.65 -21.39 1.33
N ILE A 102 10.68 -20.09 1.02
CA ILE A 102 11.38 -19.05 1.79
C ILE A 102 10.55 -18.67 3.03
N VAL A 103 9.23 -18.64 2.87
CA VAL A 103 8.26 -18.21 3.87
C VAL A 103 7.27 -19.35 4.15
N SER A 104 6.84 -19.51 5.40
CA SER A 104 5.85 -20.51 5.77
C SER A 104 4.45 -20.14 5.27
N PRO A 105 3.57 -21.15 5.12
CA PRO A 105 2.15 -20.90 5.01
C PRO A 105 1.64 -20.01 6.15
N PRO A 106 0.57 -19.23 5.92
CA PRO A 106 0.00 -18.37 6.95
C PRO A 106 -0.56 -19.20 8.12
N ASN A 107 -0.04 -18.93 9.32
CA ASN A 107 -0.57 -19.46 10.57
C ASN A 107 -1.14 -18.32 11.41
N ALA A 108 -2.47 -18.25 11.55
CA ALA A 108 -3.17 -17.17 12.25
C ALA A 108 -2.76 -15.75 11.79
N GLY A 109 -2.51 -15.59 10.48
CA GLY A 109 -2.08 -14.32 9.88
C GLY A 109 -0.60 -13.98 10.03
N LYS A 110 0.19 -14.84 10.71
CA LYS A 110 1.65 -14.73 10.79
C LYS A 110 2.30 -15.71 9.81
N ARG A 111 3.39 -15.30 9.20
CA ARG A 111 4.25 -16.15 8.38
C ARG A 111 5.65 -16.13 8.95
N GLU A 112 6.26 -17.31 9.06
CA GLU A 112 7.62 -17.48 9.54
C GLU A 112 8.60 -17.53 8.37
N VAL A 113 9.81 -17.01 8.57
CA VAL A 113 10.85 -17.06 7.56
C VAL A 113 11.66 -18.34 7.76
N ILE A 114 11.54 -19.26 6.80
CA ILE A 114 12.14 -20.60 6.86
C ILE A 114 13.61 -20.53 6.40
N TYR A 115 13.88 -19.77 5.34
CA TYR A 115 15.23 -19.60 4.81
C TYR A 115 15.89 -18.35 5.41
N ARG A 116 16.87 -18.52 6.30
CA ARG A 116 17.73 -17.42 6.76
C ARG A 116 19.10 -17.59 6.14
N ARG A 117 19.49 -16.69 5.23
CA ARG A 117 20.87 -16.64 4.75
C ARG A 117 21.74 -16.24 5.95
N SER A 118 22.48 -17.19 6.51
CA SER A 118 23.49 -16.88 7.52
C SER A 118 24.49 -15.92 6.89
N LEU A 119 24.70 -14.79 7.57
CA LEU A 119 25.89 -13.97 7.38
C LEU A 119 27.12 -14.78 7.79
#